data_AF-A0A0T5VJF8-F1
#
_entry.id   AF-A0A0T5VJF8-F1
#
_cell.length_a   1.000
_cell.length_b   1.000
_cell.length_c   1.000
_cell.angle_alpha   90.00
_cell.angle_beta   90.00
_cell.angle_gamma   90.00
#
_symmetry.space_group_name_H-M   'P 1'
#
loop_
_entity.id
_entity.type
_entity.pdbx_description
1 polymer ?
#
loop_
_entity_poly.entity_id
_entity_poly.type
_entity_poly.pdbx_seq_one_letter_code
_entity_poly.pdbx_strand_id
1 'polypeptide(L)'
;MKNKSLPLLWVVLLICLSCNPNKNLIVAHTIGTSTSEQIKDGERIDGNQLIDSLLTDRFSYNKALIKDGFNSKKQLPKPTAIINNTPLKTISFNGLNYLVKDGKVVDIKGLKLSASALSIITEKLANLDQIQQYCCEKSNLEYQQENRDINTIKTLDRQYFAALNTLKHVTSSIATEARKRNASILLEMSLAKIKLPDIKNLGMKTKRNYVAKIE
;
A
#
# COMPACT_ATOMS: atom_id res chain seq x y z
N MET A 1 -51.74 -36.25 22.00
CA MET A 1 -50.98 -37.33 22.66
C MET A 1 -49.53 -36.86 22.85
N LYS A 2 -48.81 -37.08 23.96
CA LYS A 2 -48.24 -38.35 24.48
C LYS A 2 -47.42 -39.07 23.38
N ASN A 3 -46.14 -39.45 23.53
CA ASN A 3 -45.27 -39.51 24.73
C ASN A 3 -43.76 -39.61 24.33
N LYS A 4 -42.84 -39.08 25.17
CA LYS A 4 -41.56 -39.68 25.69
C LYS A 4 -40.47 -40.21 24.70
N SER A 5 -39.15 -40.26 25.00
CA SER A 5 -38.31 -39.78 26.13
C SER A 5 -36.79 -39.88 25.82
N LEU A 6 -35.95 -39.15 26.58
CA LEU A 6 -34.49 -39.37 26.80
C LEU A 6 -34.23 -40.62 27.70
N PRO A 7 -32.98 -41.07 28.06
CA PRO A 7 -31.70 -40.35 28.30
C PRO A 7 -30.46 -41.00 27.57
N LEU A 8 -29.17 -41.09 27.98
CA LEU A 8 -28.41 -40.91 29.26
C LEU A 8 -26.88 -40.68 29.03
N LEU A 9 -26.09 -40.71 30.12
CA LEU A 9 -24.61 -40.65 30.27
C LEU A 9 -23.85 -41.85 29.62
N TRP A 10 -22.51 -41.97 29.55
CA TRP A 10 -21.35 -41.57 30.39
C TRP A 10 -20.14 -41.13 29.53
N VAL A 11 -19.22 -40.22 29.89
CA VAL A 11 -18.41 -39.97 31.12
C VAL A 11 -17.27 -40.99 31.36
N VAL A 12 -16.04 -40.59 31.00
CA VAL A 12 -14.80 -40.84 31.79
C VAL A 12 -13.91 -39.58 31.71
N LEU A 13 -13.24 -39.25 32.82
CA LEU A 13 -12.30 -38.15 32.97
C LEU A 13 -10.98 -38.70 33.54
N LEU A 14 -9.82 -38.20 33.11
CA LEU A 14 -8.57 -38.42 33.85
C LEU A 14 -7.59 -37.25 33.73
N ILE A 15 -6.71 -37.11 34.73
CA ILE A 15 -5.88 -35.93 35.02
C ILE A 15 -4.43 -36.36 35.26
N CYS A 16 -3.46 -35.62 34.72
CA CYS A 16 -2.10 -35.38 35.25
C CYS A 16 -1.59 -34.11 34.51
N LEU A 17 -1.29 -32.95 35.10
CA LEU A 17 -0.67 -32.56 36.38
C LEU A 17 0.87 -32.69 36.39
N SER A 18 1.53 -31.76 37.10
CA SER A 18 2.99 -31.49 37.15
C SER A 18 3.55 -30.74 35.92
N CYS A 19 4.54 -29.84 36.03
CA CYS A 19 5.14 -29.27 37.24
C CYS A 19 5.67 -27.83 37.01
N ASN A 20 5.75 -27.03 38.07
CA ASN A 20 6.23 -25.64 38.03
C ASN A 20 7.37 -25.42 39.06
N PRO A 21 8.61 -25.11 38.65
CA PRO A 21 9.70 -24.75 39.55
C PRO A 21 9.84 -23.21 39.71
N ASN A 22 10.34 -22.80 40.86
CA ASN A 22 10.35 -21.40 41.33
C ASN A 22 11.64 -20.64 40.97
N LYS A 23 11.51 -19.30 40.88
CA LYS A 23 12.56 -18.25 41.05
C LYS A 23 13.73 -18.22 40.05
N ASN A 24 13.90 -17.07 39.39
CA ASN A 24 14.87 -16.09 39.88
C ASN A 24 14.66 -14.69 39.27
N LEU A 25 14.91 -13.66 40.08
CA LEU A 25 15.00 -12.27 39.64
C LEU A 25 16.47 -11.97 39.32
N ILE A 26 16.80 -11.70 38.06
CA ILE A 26 18.12 -11.19 37.66
C ILE A 26 17.91 -9.96 36.78
N VAL A 27 18.33 -8.79 37.28
CA VAL A 27 18.46 -7.58 36.47
C VAL A 27 19.76 -7.70 35.67
N ALA A 28 19.64 -8.02 34.38
CA ALA A 28 20.76 -8.04 33.44
C ALA A 28 20.67 -6.82 32.51
N HIS A 29 21.57 -5.85 32.69
CA HIS A 29 21.62 -4.64 31.88
C HIS A 29 22.43 -4.88 30.59
N THR A 30 21.79 -5.44 29.55
CA THR A 30 22.47 -5.80 28.30
C THR A 30 22.25 -4.74 27.21
N ILE A 31 23.31 -4.04 26.84
CA ILE A 31 23.32 -3.10 25.72
C ILE A 31 23.44 -3.86 24.41
N GLY A 32 22.51 -3.62 23.49
CA GLY A 32 22.71 -3.71 22.04
C GLY A 32 23.12 -5.06 21.44
N THR A 33 22.12 -5.84 21.01
CA THR A 33 22.25 -6.65 19.79
C THR A 33 21.07 -6.32 18.88
N SER A 34 21.34 -5.79 17.69
CA SER A 34 20.31 -5.48 16.71
C SER A 34 19.76 -6.78 16.13
N THR A 35 18.63 -7.27 16.65
CA THR A 35 17.93 -8.42 16.07
C THR A 35 17.43 -8.05 14.68
N SER A 36 18.24 -8.37 13.67
CA SER A 36 17.82 -8.47 12.29
C SER A 36 16.88 -9.68 12.18
N GLU A 37 15.63 -9.49 12.60
CA GLU A 37 14.58 -10.46 12.33
C GLU A 37 14.58 -10.74 10.83
N GLN A 38 14.82 -12.00 10.46
CA GLN A 38 14.67 -12.43 9.07
C GLN A 38 13.17 -12.48 8.75
N ILE A 39 12.62 -11.30 8.48
CA ILE A 39 11.29 -11.11 7.92
C ILE A 39 11.24 -11.97 6.67
N LYS A 40 10.48 -13.08 6.74
CA LYS A 40 10.33 -14.06 5.67
C LYS A 40 9.97 -13.32 4.39
N ASP A 41 10.60 -13.71 3.28
CA ASP A 41 10.36 -13.09 1.98
C ASP A 41 8.87 -13.24 1.60
N GLY A 42 8.13 -12.16 1.80
CA GLY A 42 6.79 -12.00 1.25
C GLY A 42 6.84 -11.76 -0.26
N GLU A 43 5.68 -11.47 -0.84
CA GLU A 43 5.55 -11.15 -2.26
C GLU A 43 6.58 -10.08 -2.68
N ARG A 44 7.31 -10.35 -3.79
CA ARG A 44 8.22 -9.40 -4.42
C ARG A 44 7.59 -8.84 -5.68
N ILE A 45 7.38 -7.53 -5.71
CA ILE A 45 6.79 -6.81 -6.85
C ILE A 45 7.85 -5.86 -7.43
N ASP A 46 8.10 -5.93 -8.73
CA ASP A 46 8.75 -4.83 -9.45
C ASP A 46 7.74 -3.69 -9.60
N GLY A 47 7.88 -2.67 -8.76
CA GLY A 47 7.01 -1.51 -8.73
C GLY A 47 7.22 -0.57 -9.92
N ASN A 48 8.40 -0.59 -10.55
CA ASN A 48 8.63 0.17 -11.78
C ASN A 48 7.86 -0.47 -12.95
N GLN A 49 7.98 -1.79 -13.11
CA GLN A 49 7.26 -2.55 -14.14
C GLN A 49 5.74 -2.44 -13.95
N LEU A 50 5.25 -2.50 -12.71
CA LEU A 50 3.82 -2.36 -12.40
C LEU A 50 3.27 -0.96 -12.72
N ILE A 51 4.03 0.12 -12.46
CA ILE A 51 3.63 1.46 -12.91
C ILE A 51 3.55 1.48 -14.45
N ASP A 52 4.55 0.95 -15.13
CA ASP A 52 4.65 1.06 -16.59
C ASP A 52 3.63 0.18 -17.33
N SER A 53 3.24 -0.97 -16.78
CA SER A 53 2.10 -1.74 -17.29
C SER A 53 0.78 -0.98 -17.09
N LEU A 54 0.53 -0.42 -15.90
CA LEU A 54 -0.69 0.35 -15.61
C LEU A 54 -0.83 1.58 -16.51
N LEU A 55 0.27 2.32 -16.76
CA LEU A 55 0.32 3.39 -17.74
C LEU A 55 0.01 2.88 -19.16
N THR A 56 0.62 1.78 -19.57
CA THR A 56 0.52 1.22 -20.93
C THR A 56 -0.87 0.65 -21.22
N ASP A 57 -1.46 -0.09 -20.29
CA ASP A 57 -2.81 -0.67 -20.40
C ASP A 57 -3.85 0.43 -20.59
N ARG A 58 -3.79 1.47 -19.75
CA ARG A 58 -4.72 2.60 -19.81
C ARG A 58 -4.57 3.39 -21.10
N PHE A 59 -3.33 3.69 -21.50
CA PHE A 59 -3.06 4.40 -22.75
C PHE A 59 -3.52 3.59 -23.98
N SER A 60 -3.28 2.29 -23.99
CA SER A 60 -3.66 1.40 -25.10
C SER A 60 -5.17 1.25 -25.22
N TYR A 61 -5.89 1.11 -24.11
CA TYR A 61 -7.35 1.13 -24.07
C TYR A 61 -7.90 2.46 -24.63
N ASN A 62 -7.42 3.60 -24.14
CA ASN A 62 -7.85 4.93 -24.61
C ASN A 62 -7.54 5.15 -26.10
N LYS A 63 -6.37 4.71 -26.59
CA LYS A 63 -6.00 4.78 -28.00
C LYS A 63 -6.90 3.91 -28.88
N ALA A 64 -7.25 2.70 -28.43
CA ALA A 64 -8.19 1.82 -29.12
C ALA A 64 -9.62 2.38 -29.14
N LEU A 65 -10.05 3.10 -28.10
CA LEU A 65 -11.35 3.79 -28.11
C LEU A 65 -11.41 4.95 -29.12
N ILE A 66 -10.32 5.69 -29.28
CA ILE A 66 -10.24 6.78 -30.28
C ILE A 66 -10.23 6.21 -31.71
N LYS A 67 -9.53 5.09 -31.93
CA LYS A 67 -9.37 4.49 -33.26
C LYS A 67 -10.59 3.70 -33.73
N ASP A 68 -11.09 2.77 -32.90
CA ASP A 68 -12.14 1.81 -33.29
C ASP A 68 -13.51 2.12 -32.65
N GLY A 69 -13.64 3.27 -32.00
CA GLY A 69 -14.83 3.66 -31.24
C GLY A 69 -14.99 2.93 -29.91
N PHE A 70 -16.06 3.30 -29.18
CA PHE A 70 -16.46 2.62 -27.95
C PHE A 70 -17.17 1.29 -28.25
N ASN A 71 -16.76 0.24 -27.54
CA ASN A 71 -17.34 -1.09 -27.63
C ASN A 71 -17.36 -1.69 -26.23
N SER A 72 -18.55 -1.97 -25.69
CA SER A 72 -18.76 -2.50 -24.34
C SER A 72 -18.17 -3.90 -24.12
N LYS A 73 -17.75 -4.59 -25.18
CA LYS A 73 -17.02 -5.87 -25.11
C LYS A 73 -15.50 -5.71 -24.99
N LYS A 74 -14.94 -4.49 -25.12
CA LYS A 74 -13.52 -4.24 -24.83
C LYS A 74 -13.28 -4.32 -23.32
N GLN A 75 -12.31 -5.13 -22.90
CA GLN A 75 -11.95 -5.27 -21.50
C GLN A 75 -11.45 -3.94 -20.92
N LEU A 76 -12.01 -3.52 -19.79
CA LEU A 76 -11.62 -2.32 -19.07
C LEU A 76 -10.29 -2.54 -18.31
N PRO A 77 -9.37 -1.54 -18.26
CA PRO A 77 -8.14 -1.63 -17.48
C PRO A 77 -8.43 -1.87 -16.00
N LYS A 78 -7.74 -2.81 -15.36
CA LYS A 78 -8.04 -3.26 -13.99
C LYS A 78 -7.56 -2.23 -12.94
N PRO A 79 -8.43 -1.68 -12.06
CA PRO A 79 -8.01 -0.90 -10.92
C PRO A 79 -7.18 -1.77 -9.96
N THR A 80 -5.91 -1.41 -9.78
CA THR A 80 -4.90 -2.25 -9.11
C THR A 80 -4.11 -1.40 -8.13
N ALA A 81 -4.08 -1.79 -6.85
CA ALA A 81 -3.31 -1.10 -5.82
C ALA A 81 -1.83 -1.57 -5.83
N ILE A 82 -0.91 -0.61 -5.77
CA ILE A 82 0.53 -0.82 -5.75
C ILE A 82 1.01 -1.00 -4.30
N ILE A 83 0.59 -0.11 -3.39
CA ILE A 83 1.02 -0.01 -1.99
C ILE A 83 -0.05 -0.58 -1.04
N ASN A 84 -1.32 -0.23 -1.28
CA ASN A 84 -2.42 -0.63 -0.41
C ASN A 84 -2.82 -2.11 -0.59
N ASN A 85 -3.60 -2.64 0.36
CA ASN A 85 -4.22 -3.98 0.35
C ASN A 85 -3.28 -5.22 0.38
N THR A 86 -2.18 -5.19 1.14
CA THR A 86 -1.39 -6.42 1.44
C THR A 86 -0.92 -6.49 2.89
N PRO A 87 -0.88 -7.69 3.52
CA PRO A 87 -0.30 -7.85 4.86
C PRO A 87 1.19 -7.50 4.90
N LEU A 88 1.98 -8.06 3.97
CA LEU A 88 3.43 -7.83 3.90
C LEU A 88 3.97 -8.14 2.48
N LYS A 89 4.66 -7.19 1.86
CA LYS A 89 5.38 -7.37 0.59
C LYS A 89 6.65 -6.51 0.50
N THR A 90 7.59 -6.93 -0.34
CA THR A 90 8.71 -6.08 -0.77
C THR A 90 8.41 -5.52 -2.15
N ILE A 91 8.45 -4.20 -2.32
CA ILE A 91 8.29 -3.54 -3.62
C ILE A 91 9.62 -2.92 -4.02
N SER A 92 10.12 -3.31 -5.19
CA SER A 92 11.36 -2.77 -5.76
C SER A 92 11.04 -1.58 -6.65
N PHE A 93 11.60 -0.40 -6.34
CA PHE A 93 11.56 0.78 -7.22
C PHE A 93 12.97 1.32 -7.41
N ASN A 94 13.41 1.44 -8.67
CA ASN A 94 14.68 2.11 -9.05
C ASN A 94 15.94 1.57 -8.32
N GLY A 95 15.92 0.28 -7.95
CA GLY A 95 16.99 -0.42 -7.22
C GLY A 95 16.87 -0.39 -5.68
N LEU A 96 15.90 0.34 -5.12
CA LEU A 96 15.58 0.32 -3.69
C LEU A 96 14.45 -0.66 -3.39
N ASN A 97 14.55 -1.37 -2.27
CA ASN A 97 13.56 -2.35 -1.81
C ASN A 97 12.78 -1.79 -0.63
N TYR A 98 11.53 -1.41 -0.87
CA TYR A 98 10.61 -0.86 0.11
C TYR A 98 9.86 -2.03 0.77
N LEU A 99 9.94 -2.14 2.10
CA LEU A 99 9.13 -3.09 2.85
C LEU A 99 7.78 -2.45 3.17
N VAL A 100 6.71 -3.02 2.63
CA VAL A 100 5.34 -2.54 2.83
C VAL A 100 4.56 -3.53 3.69
N LYS A 101 4.02 -3.04 4.81
CA LYS A 101 3.18 -3.79 5.73
C LYS A 101 1.90 -3.02 6.01
N ASP A 102 0.74 -3.67 5.89
CA ASP A 102 -0.58 -3.07 6.16
C ASP A 102 -0.81 -1.71 5.44
N GLY A 103 -0.32 -1.60 4.19
CA GLY A 103 -0.38 -0.37 3.37
C GLY A 103 0.65 0.72 3.74
N LYS A 104 1.57 0.47 4.68
CA LYS A 104 2.59 1.42 5.14
C LYS A 104 3.99 0.98 4.74
N VAL A 105 4.84 1.93 4.33
CA VAL A 105 6.29 1.70 4.17
C VAL A 105 6.92 1.68 5.57
N VAL A 106 7.39 0.50 5.98
CA VAL A 106 7.96 0.28 7.32
C VAL A 106 9.49 0.20 7.32
N ASP A 107 10.11 -0.04 6.16
CA ASP A 107 11.56 0.04 5.93
C ASP A 107 11.86 0.33 4.45
N ILE A 108 13.04 0.86 4.15
CA ILE A 108 13.63 0.86 2.81
C ILE A 108 15.06 0.34 2.93
N LYS A 109 15.28 -0.90 2.48
CA LYS A 109 16.52 -1.65 2.75
C LYS A 109 17.76 -0.85 2.33
N GLY A 110 18.66 -0.61 3.29
CA GLY A 110 19.88 0.16 3.11
C GLY A 110 19.82 1.62 3.58
N LEU A 111 18.64 2.13 3.97
CA LEU A 111 18.46 3.52 4.43
C LEU A 111 18.04 3.55 5.91
N LYS A 112 18.82 4.26 6.75
CA LYS A 112 18.46 4.51 8.15
C LYS A 112 17.54 5.72 8.24
N LEU A 113 16.24 5.53 8.08
CA LEU A 113 15.23 6.60 8.08
C LEU A 113 14.51 6.69 9.43
N SER A 114 14.11 7.90 9.84
CA SER A 114 13.23 8.06 11.00
C SER A 114 11.80 7.57 10.72
N ALA A 115 11.05 7.26 11.77
CA ALA A 115 9.63 6.96 11.67
C ALA A 115 8.82 8.11 11.04
N SER A 116 9.26 9.37 11.22
CA SER A 116 8.69 10.54 10.55
C SER A 116 8.90 10.49 9.03
N ALA A 117 10.13 10.23 8.58
CA ALA A 117 10.45 10.07 7.16
C ALA A 117 9.65 8.94 6.51
N LEU A 118 9.58 7.77 7.15
CA LEU A 118 8.81 6.61 6.69
C LEU A 118 7.30 6.91 6.65
N SER A 119 6.78 7.69 7.60
CA SER A 119 5.38 8.15 7.60
C SER A 119 5.11 9.11 6.43
N ILE A 120 6.00 10.06 6.14
CA ILE A 120 5.85 11.01 5.02
C ILE A 120 5.98 10.29 3.66
N ILE A 121 6.87 9.31 3.54
CA ILE A 121 6.97 8.43 2.36
C ILE A 121 5.68 7.63 2.19
N THR A 122 5.18 7.03 3.27
CA THR A 122 3.91 6.28 3.29
C THR A 122 2.76 7.16 2.84
N GLU A 123 2.57 8.35 3.42
CA GLU A 123 1.50 9.27 3.04
C GLU A 123 1.55 9.59 1.54
N LYS A 124 2.72 9.97 1.02
CA LYS A 124 2.85 10.34 -0.40
C LYS A 124 2.56 9.16 -1.33
N LEU A 125 3.15 7.99 -1.08
CA LEU A 125 2.98 6.83 -1.95
C LEU A 125 1.58 6.23 -1.85
N ALA A 126 1.01 6.09 -0.65
CA ALA A 126 -0.33 5.56 -0.45
C ALA A 126 -1.44 6.50 -0.97
N ASN A 127 -1.26 7.82 -0.85
CA ASN A 127 -2.19 8.80 -1.46
C ASN A 127 -2.14 8.70 -2.99
N LEU A 128 -0.95 8.66 -3.60
CA LEU A 128 -0.80 8.54 -5.06
C LEU A 128 -1.39 7.21 -5.59
N ASP A 129 -1.19 6.12 -4.85
CA ASP A 129 -1.78 4.82 -5.14
C ASP A 129 -3.32 4.82 -5.04
N GLN A 130 -3.87 5.44 -3.99
CA GLN A 130 -5.33 5.59 -3.85
C GLN A 130 -5.93 6.47 -4.96
N ILE A 131 -5.25 7.54 -5.38
CA ILE A 131 -5.68 8.41 -6.49
C ILE A 131 -5.75 7.62 -7.80
N GLN A 132 -4.68 6.91 -8.19
CA GLN A 132 -4.70 6.16 -9.44
C GLN A 132 -5.75 5.04 -9.43
N GLN A 133 -5.87 4.30 -8.32
CA GLN A 133 -6.86 3.23 -8.22
C GLN A 133 -8.29 3.77 -8.37
N TYR A 134 -8.62 4.86 -7.67
CA TYR A 134 -9.93 5.51 -7.74
C TYR A 134 -10.22 6.09 -9.13
N CYS A 135 -9.26 6.78 -9.75
CA CYS A 135 -9.47 7.37 -11.07
C CYS A 135 -9.70 6.31 -12.16
N CYS A 136 -9.00 5.17 -12.07
CA CYS A 136 -9.23 4.01 -12.93
C CYS A 136 -10.64 3.43 -12.71
N GLU A 137 -11.02 3.18 -11.45
CA GLU A 137 -12.35 2.67 -11.08
C GLU A 137 -13.48 3.59 -11.56
N LYS A 138 -13.42 4.89 -11.24
CA LYS A 138 -14.49 5.83 -11.60
C LYS A 138 -14.59 6.07 -13.10
N SER A 139 -13.47 6.14 -13.82
CA SER A 139 -13.53 6.29 -15.28
C SER A 139 -14.02 5.00 -15.95
N ASN A 140 -13.74 3.82 -15.39
CA ASN A 140 -14.34 2.57 -15.86
C ASN A 140 -15.87 2.53 -15.67
N LEU A 141 -16.36 2.96 -14.50
CA LEU A 141 -17.80 3.09 -14.24
C LEU A 141 -18.44 4.12 -15.17
N GLU A 142 -17.76 5.23 -15.44
CA GLU A 142 -18.24 6.26 -16.39
C GLU A 142 -18.29 5.72 -17.82
N TYR A 143 -17.29 4.94 -18.26
CA TYR A 143 -17.34 4.24 -19.55
C TYR A 143 -18.48 3.23 -19.69
N GLN A 144 -19.02 2.69 -18.59
CA GLN A 144 -20.13 1.75 -18.60
C GLN A 144 -21.51 2.42 -18.72
N GLN A 145 -21.58 3.76 -18.61
CA GLN A 145 -22.85 4.49 -18.74
C GLN A 145 -23.24 4.73 -20.20
N GLU A 146 -24.55 4.65 -20.46
CA GLU A 146 -25.13 5.00 -21.77
C GLU A 146 -24.88 6.48 -22.09
N ASN A 147 -25.20 7.37 -21.13
CA ASN A 147 -25.05 8.83 -21.22
C ASN A 147 -23.71 9.34 -20.63
N ARG A 148 -22.63 8.57 -20.77
CA ARG A 148 -21.29 8.83 -20.20
C ARG A 148 -20.76 10.25 -20.44
N ASP A 149 -20.26 10.90 -19.39
CA ASP A 149 -19.57 12.18 -19.51
C ASP A 149 -18.09 12.00 -19.91
N ILE A 150 -17.85 12.29 -21.20
CA ILE A 150 -16.53 12.30 -21.83
C ILE A 150 -15.55 13.28 -21.16
N ASN A 151 -16.03 14.35 -20.49
CA ASN A 151 -15.18 15.31 -19.80
C ASN A 151 -14.75 14.83 -18.40
N THR A 152 -15.66 14.19 -17.65
CA THR A 152 -15.33 13.44 -16.43
C THR A 152 -14.32 12.33 -16.71
N ILE A 153 -14.55 11.51 -17.75
CA ILE A 153 -13.58 10.50 -18.23
C ILE A 153 -12.19 11.10 -18.47
N LYS A 154 -12.10 12.16 -19.30
CA LYS A 154 -10.82 12.85 -19.59
C LYS A 154 -10.16 13.43 -18.35
N THR A 155 -10.93 13.89 -17.37
CA THR A 155 -10.43 14.47 -16.12
C THR A 155 -9.85 13.40 -15.20
N LEU A 156 -10.56 12.29 -15.03
CA LEU A 156 -10.11 11.13 -14.26
C LEU A 156 -8.87 10.49 -14.89
N ASP A 157 -8.82 10.34 -16.22
CA ASP A 157 -7.63 9.85 -16.93
C ASP A 157 -6.41 10.75 -16.72
N ARG A 158 -6.57 12.08 -16.83
CA ARG A 158 -5.47 13.03 -16.55
C ARG A 158 -4.95 12.88 -15.13
N GLN A 159 -5.83 12.70 -14.15
CA GLN A 159 -5.46 12.49 -12.74
C GLN A 159 -4.81 11.11 -12.50
N TYR A 160 -5.27 10.06 -13.18
CA TYR A 160 -4.65 8.73 -13.20
C TYR A 160 -3.21 8.78 -13.69
N PHE A 161 -2.99 9.32 -14.90
CA PHE A 161 -1.66 9.46 -15.47
C PHE A 161 -0.77 10.39 -14.64
N ALA A 162 -1.31 11.48 -14.10
CA ALA A 162 -0.56 12.37 -13.20
C ALA A 162 -0.12 11.66 -11.91
N ALA A 163 -0.99 10.85 -11.28
CA ALA A 163 -0.67 10.15 -10.05
C ALA A 163 0.42 9.07 -10.25
N LEU A 164 0.30 8.24 -11.29
CA LEU A 164 1.30 7.22 -11.61
C LEU A 164 2.67 7.82 -11.99
N ASN A 165 2.69 8.86 -12.83
CA ASN A 165 3.94 9.56 -13.15
C ASN A 165 4.54 10.27 -11.93
N THR A 166 3.72 10.84 -11.04
CA THR A 166 4.21 11.39 -9.77
C THR A 166 4.81 10.29 -8.89
N LEU A 167 4.18 9.11 -8.80
CA LEU A 167 4.69 7.99 -8.02
C LEU A 167 6.06 7.53 -8.55
N LYS A 168 6.21 7.40 -9.88
CA LYS A 168 7.49 7.11 -10.55
C LYS A 168 8.55 8.19 -10.28
N HIS A 169 8.18 9.46 -10.31
CA HIS A 169 9.07 10.58 -9.99
C HIS A 169 9.52 10.56 -8.51
N VAL A 170 8.60 10.31 -7.58
CA VAL A 170 8.90 10.27 -6.13
C VAL A 170 9.85 9.13 -5.80
N THR A 171 9.58 7.90 -6.27
CA THR A 171 10.47 6.76 -5.99
C THR A 171 11.83 6.88 -6.68
N SER A 172 11.89 7.53 -7.85
CA SER A 172 13.16 7.87 -8.53
C SER A 172 13.95 8.96 -7.81
N SER A 173 13.26 9.98 -7.27
CA SER A 173 13.88 11.02 -6.43
C SER A 173 14.48 10.41 -5.17
N ILE A 174 13.73 9.54 -4.47
CA ILE A 174 14.22 8.83 -3.28
C ILE A 174 15.44 7.97 -3.64
N ALA A 175 15.41 7.22 -4.75
CA ALA A 175 16.55 6.44 -5.23
C ALA A 175 17.76 7.27 -5.67
N THR A 176 17.57 8.54 -6.01
CA THR A 176 18.65 9.48 -6.37
C THR A 176 19.31 10.08 -5.12
N GLU A 177 18.53 10.49 -4.12
CA GLU A 177 19.07 10.95 -2.82
C GLU A 177 19.73 9.81 -2.04
N ALA A 178 19.19 8.58 -2.13
CA ALA A 178 19.71 7.37 -1.48
C ALA A 178 21.16 7.02 -1.86
N ARG A 179 21.65 7.49 -3.01
CA ARG A 179 23.02 7.24 -3.50
C ARG A 179 24.05 8.22 -2.94
N LYS A 180 23.63 9.21 -2.17
CA LYS A 180 24.51 10.27 -1.61
C LYS A 180 24.97 9.89 -0.20
N ARG A 181 26.19 10.31 0.19
CA ARG A 181 26.81 9.96 1.49
C ARG A 181 25.92 10.29 2.72
N ASN A 182 25.10 11.33 2.64
CA ASN A 182 24.21 11.78 3.72
C ASN A 182 22.72 11.46 3.42
N ALA A 183 22.45 10.35 2.71
CA ALA A 183 21.14 9.96 2.18
C ALA A 183 19.94 10.24 3.12
N SER A 184 19.97 9.73 4.36
CA SER A 184 18.85 9.88 5.30
C SER A 184 18.46 11.34 5.58
N ILE A 185 19.46 12.19 5.83
CA ILE A 185 19.26 13.61 6.14
C ILE A 185 18.74 14.36 4.90
N LEU A 186 19.30 14.05 3.73
CA LEU A 186 18.87 14.65 2.46
C LEU A 186 17.46 14.21 2.06
N LEU A 187 17.07 12.97 2.37
CA LEU A 187 15.70 12.47 2.20
C LEU A 187 14.72 13.22 3.12
N GLU A 188 15.02 13.34 4.41
CA GLU A 188 14.17 14.09 5.35
C GLU A 188 13.97 15.56 4.93
N MET A 189 15.03 16.23 4.46
CA MET A 189 14.96 17.61 3.96
C MET A 189 14.28 17.76 2.57
N SER A 190 14.24 16.71 1.75
CA SER A 190 13.68 16.77 0.39
C SER A 190 12.23 16.28 0.31
N LEU A 191 11.82 15.32 1.15
CA LEU A 191 10.45 14.82 1.24
C LEU A 191 9.43 15.95 1.50
N ALA A 192 9.79 16.93 2.35
CA ALA A 192 8.97 18.11 2.61
C ALA A 192 8.66 18.95 1.35
N LYS A 193 9.51 18.91 0.32
CA LYS A 193 9.40 19.72 -0.91
C LYS A 193 8.57 19.07 -2.00
N ILE A 194 8.27 17.76 -1.89
CA ILE A 194 7.50 17.01 -2.88
C ILE A 194 6.02 17.42 -2.80
N LYS A 195 5.59 18.27 -3.74
CA LYS A 195 4.18 18.59 -3.99
C LYS A 195 3.47 17.35 -4.54
N LEU A 196 2.33 16.99 -3.93
CA LEU A 196 1.38 16.05 -4.53
C LEU A 196 0.51 16.80 -5.57
N PRO A 197 -0.06 16.10 -6.57
CA PRO A 197 -1.04 16.70 -7.47
C PRO A 197 -2.24 17.23 -6.66
N ASP A 198 -2.85 18.33 -7.12
CA ASP A 198 -4.03 18.92 -6.46
C ASP A 198 -5.29 18.08 -6.75
N ILE A 199 -6.04 17.74 -5.71
CA ILE A 199 -7.05 16.67 -5.69
C ILE A 199 -8.46 17.19 -5.31
N LYS A 200 -8.69 18.51 -5.40
CA LYS A 200 -9.91 19.20 -4.90
C LYS A 200 -11.26 18.57 -5.28
N ASN A 201 -11.33 17.79 -6.36
CA ASN A 201 -12.58 17.25 -6.91
C ASN A 201 -12.81 15.74 -6.72
N LEU A 202 -11.91 14.95 -6.10
CA LEU A 202 -12.09 13.49 -6.03
C LEU A 202 -13.07 12.99 -4.94
N GLY A 203 -13.66 13.86 -4.12
CA GLY A 203 -14.67 13.49 -3.12
C GLY A 203 -14.21 12.52 -2.02
N MET A 204 -12.90 12.24 -1.93
CA MET A 204 -12.33 11.25 -1.02
C MET A 204 -12.46 11.66 0.45
N LYS A 205 -13.31 10.94 1.20
CA LYS A 205 -13.31 10.98 2.67
C LYS A 205 -12.05 10.33 3.22
N THR A 206 -10.97 11.10 3.31
CA THR A 206 -9.75 10.69 4.03
C THR A 206 -10.06 10.47 5.51
N LYS A 207 -9.99 9.21 5.98
CA LYS A 207 -10.10 8.86 7.40
C LYS A 207 -8.84 9.32 8.16
N ARG A 208 -8.74 10.62 8.44
CA ARG A 208 -7.64 11.24 9.22
C ARG A 208 -7.71 10.88 10.71
N ASN A 209 -7.53 9.61 11.05
CA ASN A 209 -7.41 9.16 12.43
C ASN A 209 -5.92 9.14 12.87
N TYR A 210 -5.35 10.33 13.05
CA TYR A 210 -4.09 10.53 13.77
C TYR A 210 -4.24 11.64 14.80
N VAL A 211 -5.00 11.35 15.86
CA VAL A 211 -4.95 12.15 17.09
C VAL A 211 -3.72 11.71 17.87
N ALA A 212 -2.64 12.48 17.75
CA ALA A 212 -1.53 12.38 18.69
C ALA A 212 -1.99 13.00 20.02
N LYS A 213 -2.56 12.18 20.91
CA LYS A 213 -2.83 12.59 22.28
C LYS A 213 -1.51 12.54 23.04
N ILE A 214 -1.02 13.70 23.47
CA ILE A 214 0.12 13.82 24.38
C ILE A 214 -0.47 14.18 25.75
N GLU A 215 -0.26 13.30 26.72
CA GLU A 215 -0.46 13.47 28.16
C GLU A 215 0.81 12.98 28.85
#